data_AF-A0A3D2JYX0-F1
#
_entry.id   AF-A0A3D2JYX0-F1
#
_cell.length_a   1.000
_cell.length_b   1.000
_cell.length_c   1.000
_cell.angle_alpha   90.00
_cell.angle_beta   90.00
_cell.angle_gamma   90.00
#
_symmetry.space_group_name_H-M   'P 1'
#
loop_
_entity.id
_entity.type
_entity.pdbx_description
1 polymer ?
#
loop_
_entity_poly.entity_id
_entity_poly.type
_entity_poly.pdbx_seq_one_letter_code
_entity_poly.pdbx_strand_id
1 'polypeptide(L)'
;MPRFFITLIPALLASTLLNAAEFKVADFGAVGDGQSDDAPAVRKALAAAIKAEPGSKLVFEKKSYRFARQPGDAILSLDGATGITIEGNGAEIIGNPWNPFLGIVDCKDVVMRGFVLDCDPVSFTQGDIVEV
;
A
#
# COMPACT_ATOMS: atom_id res chain seq x y z
N MET A 1 37.12 -8.00 53.26
CA MET A 1 36.84 -7.54 51.88
C MET A 1 35.39 -7.87 51.56
N PRO A 2 34.47 -6.91 51.41
CA PRO A 2 33.09 -7.23 51.05
C PRO A 2 32.99 -7.40 49.52
N ARG A 3 32.47 -8.54 49.08
CA ARG A 3 32.13 -8.80 47.69
C ARG A 3 30.79 -8.15 47.39
N PHE A 4 30.79 -7.07 46.62
CA PHE A 4 29.59 -6.49 46.03
C PHE A 4 29.04 -7.43 44.95
N PHE A 5 27.87 -8.02 45.20
CA PHE A 5 27.09 -8.70 44.17
C PHE A 5 26.28 -7.63 43.41
N ILE A 6 26.71 -7.32 42.19
CA ILE A 6 25.91 -6.51 41.25
C ILE A 6 24.97 -7.48 40.54
N THR A 7 23.70 -7.51 40.93
CA THR A 7 22.65 -8.20 40.17
C THR A 7 22.28 -7.33 38.97
N LEU A 8 22.79 -7.70 37.81
CA LEU A 8 22.36 -7.16 36.53
C LEU A 8 20.94 -7.67 36.25
N ILE A 9 19.94 -6.80 36.42
CA ILE A 9 18.55 -7.08 36.00
C ILE A 9 18.55 -7.09 34.47
N PRO A 10 18.21 -8.20 33.79
CA PRO A 10 17.99 -8.15 32.36
C PRO A 10 16.71 -7.34 32.14
N ALA A 11 16.85 -6.15 31.55
CA ALA A 11 15.73 -5.38 31.04
C ALA A 11 15.07 -6.23 29.95
N LEU A 12 13.99 -6.92 30.33
CA LEU A 12 13.09 -7.60 29.41
C LEU A 12 12.47 -6.50 28.56
N LEU A 13 12.98 -6.30 27.34
CA LEU A 13 12.29 -5.55 26.29
C LEU A 13 10.98 -6.31 26.01
N ALA A 14 9.93 -5.95 26.75
CA ALA A 14 8.58 -6.24 26.35
C ALA A 14 8.36 -5.46 25.06
N SER A 15 8.52 -6.13 23.92
CA SER A 15 8.02 -5.65 22.64
C SER A 15 6.51 -5.54 22.81
N THR A 16 6.05 -4.36 23.18
CA THR A 16 4.64 -4.04 23.03
C THR A 16 4.33 -4.27 21.56
N LEU A 17 3.38 -5.15 21.27
CA LEU A 17 2.75 -5.19 19.94
C LEU A 17 2.03 -3.85 19.80
N LEU A 18 2.76 -2.82 19.40
CA LEU A 18 2.18 -1.57 18.98
C LEU A 18 1.28 -1.97 17.82
N ASN A 19 -0.04 -1.85 18.00
CA ASN A 19 -0.96 -2.11 16.92
C ASN A 19 -0.61 -1.10 15.83
N ALA A 20 -0.04 -1.61 14.73
CA ALA A 20 0.29 -0.81 13.55
C ALA A 20 -0.88 0.13 13.22
N ALA A 21 -0.62 1.42 13.04
CA ALA A 21 -1.66 2.36 12.68
C ALA A 21 -2.25 1.96 11.32
N GLU A 22 -3.55 1.66 11.28
CA GLU A 22 -4.25 1.24 10.08
C GLU A 22 -5.05 2.39 9.49
N PHE A 23 -4.84 2.64 8.20
CA PHE A 23 -5.51 3.66 7.41
C PHE A 23 -6.33 2.95 6.35
N LYS A 24 -7.62 2.72 6.64
CA LYS A 24 -8.52 2.04 5.69
C LYS A 24 -8.92 3.01 4.59
N VAL A 25 -8.81 2.61 3.34
CA VAL A 25 -9.15 3.48 2.19
C VAL A 25 -10.61 3.95 2.21
N ALA A 26 -11.52 3.15 2.77
CA ALA A 26 -12.93 3.49 2.96
C ALA A 26 -13.12 4.71 3.88
N ASP A 27 -12.28 4.87 4.92
CA ASP A 27 -12.35 6.01 5.85
C ASP A 27 -11.98 7.33 5.16
N PHE A 28 -11.34 7.26 4.00
CA PHE A 28 -10.95 8.40 3.16
C PHE A 28 -11.87 8.59 1.95
N GLY A 29 -12.93 7.79 1.83
CA GLY A 29 -13.97 7.90 0.81
C GLY A 29 -13.79 7.01 -0.41
N ALA A 30 -12.91 5.99 -0.36
CA ALA A 30 -12.87 4.98 -1.42
C ALA A 30 -14.12 4.11 -1.36
N VAL A 31 -14.80 3.93 -2.48
CA VAL A 31 -16.07 3.21 -2.61
C VAL A 31 -15.81 1.73 -2.89
N GLY A 32 -14.89 1.44 -3.82
CA GLY A 32 -14.58 0.07 -4.22
C GLY A 32 -15.71 -0.59 -5.04
N ASP A 33 -16.34 0.17 -5.94
CA ASP A 33 -17.42 -0.30 -6.83
C ASP A 33 -16.93 -0.70 -8.25
N GLY A 34 -15.62 -0.65 -8.48
CA GLY A 34 -14.97 -0.92 -9.77
C GLY A 34 -15.22 0.13 -10.86
N GLN A 35 -15.88 1.24 -10.54
CA GLN A 35 -16.36 2.24 -11.51
C GLN A 35 -15.95 3.67 -11.14
N SER A 36 -16.17 4.06 -9.88
CA SER A 36 -15.80 5.37 -9.34
C SER A 36 -14.28 5.51 -9.26
N ASP A 37 -13.74 6.70 -9.55
CA ASP A 37 -12.31 6.95 -9.38
C ASP A 37 -11.96 7.03 -7.89
N ASP A 38 -11.41 5.93 -7.37
CA ASP A 38 -11.00 5.78 -5.98
C ASP A 38 -9.61 6.36 -5.70
N ALA A 39 -8.83 6.63 -6.75
CA ALA A 39 -7.43 7.03 -6.62
C ALA A 39 -7.22 8.27 -5.73
N PRO A 40 -8.06 9.33 -5.77
CA PRO A 40 -7.93 10.48 -4.87
C PRO A 40 -8.12 10.12 -3.39
N ALA A 41 -9.07 9.24 -3.06
CA ALA A 41 -9.30 8.79 -1.69
C ALA A 41 -8.14 7.93 -1.18
N VAL A 42 -7.68 7.00 -2.02
CA VAL A 42 -6.53 6.13 -1.71
C VAL A 42 -5.25 6.95 -1.50
N ARG A 43 -4.99 7.99 -2.32
CA ARG A 43 -3.85 8.88 -2.11
C ARG A 43 -3.90 9.64 -0.78
N LYS A 44 -5.09 10.07 -0.34
CA LYS A 44 -5.25 10.71 0.98
C LYS A 44 -4.95 9.74 2.11
N ALA A 45 -5.45 8.50 2.00
CA ALA A 45 -5.16 7.44 2.96
C ALA A 45 -3.66 7.10 3.00
N LEU A 46 -3.03 6.98 1.83
CA LEU A 46 -1.60 6.74 1.71
C LEU A 46 -0.77 7.86 2.33
N ALA A 47 -1.11 9.12 2.06
CA ALA A 47 -0.42 10.27 2.65
C ALA A 47 -0.56 10.31 4.18
N ALA A 48 -1.70 9.88 4.72
CA ALA A 48 -1.87 9.74 6.17
C ALA A 48 -1.01 8.59 6.74
N ALA A 49 -0.95 7.46 6.04
CA ALA A 49 -0.13 6.32 6.43
C ALA A 49 1.38 6.63 6.42
N ILE A 50 1.87 7.37 5.43
CA ILE A 50 3.29 7.79 5.35
C ILE A 50 3.66 8.74 6.50
N LYS A 51 2.73 9.60 6.93
CA LYS A 51 2.96 10.54 8.05
C LYS A 51 2.91 9.88 9.42
N ALA A 52 2.46 8.63 9.51
CA ALA A 52 2.45 7.88 10.75
C ALA A 52 3.83 7.30 11.06
N GLU A 53 3.99 6.81 12.29
CA GLU A 53 5.21 6.11 12.69
C GLU A 53 5.45 4.85 11.85
N PRO A 54 6.72 4.41 11.67
CA PRO A 54 7.04 3.17 10.97
C PRO A 54 6.27 1.98 11.52
N GLY A 55 5.82 1.13 10.62
CA GLY A 55 4.91 0.01 10.87
C GLY A 55 3.47 0.27 10.44
N SER A 56 3.16 1.44 9.89
CA SER A 56 1.80 1.80 9.44
C SER A 56 1.30 0.94 8.28
N LYS A 57 -0.03 0.83 8.17
CA LYS A 57 -0.70 0.07 7.10
C LYS A 57 -1.71 0.92 6.35
N LEU A 58 -1.63 0.94 5.03
CA LEU A 58 -2.73 1.31 4.16
C LEU A 58 -3.56 0.05 3.87
N VAL A 59 -4.85 0.05 4.19
CA VAL A 59 -5.68 -1.17 4.18
C VAL A 59 -6.84 -1.03 3.21
N PHE A 60 -6.95 -2.01 2.31
CA PHE A 60 -8.08 -2.16 1.39
C PHE A 60 -9.02 -3.25 1.87
N GLU A 61 -10.32 -3.08 1.63
CA GLU A 61 -11.27 -4.18 1.71
C GLU A 61 -11.25 -5.02 0.42
N LYS A 62 -11.68 -6.28 0.48
CA LYS A 62 -11.80 -7.17 -0.68
C LYS A 62 -12.90 -6.69 -1.65
N LYS A 63 -12.58 -5.69 -2.46
CA LYS A 63 -13.42 -5.00 -3.43
C LYS A 63 -12.61 -4.66 -4.69
N SER A 64 -13.26 -4.11 -5.71
CA SER A 64 -12.61 -3.61 -6.93
C SER A 64 -12.51 -2.08 -6.88
N TYR A 65 -11.30 -1.54 -6.99
CA TYR A 65 -11.04 -0.10 -6.94
C TYR A 65 -10.57 0.38 -8.31
N ARG A 66 -11.24 1.38 -8.87
CA ARG A 66 -10.84 1.93 -10.17
C ARG A 66 -9.94 3.14 -9.98
N PHE A 67 -8.80 3.11 -10.65
CA PHE A 67 -7.86 4.21 -10.70
C PHE A 67 -7.88 4.83 -12.09
N ALA A 68 -8.51 6.00 -12.20
CA ALA A 68 -8.58 6.72 -13.46
C ALA A 68 -7.20 7.29 -13.85
N ARG A 69 -7.04 7.56 -15.15
CA ARG A 69 -5.87 8.26 -15.68
C ARG A 69 -5.75 9.63 -15.00
N GLN A 70 -4.53 9.99 -14.63
CA GLN A 70 -4.23 11.31 -14.09
C GLN A 70 -2.86 11.83 -14.59
N PRO A 71 -2.60 13.14 -14.45
CA PRO A 71 -1.27 13.69 -14.65
C PRO A 71 -0.25 13.11 -13.65
N GLY A 72 1.01 12.95 -14.07
CA GLY A 72 2.10 12.41 -13.25
C GLY A 72 2.47 10.97 -13.64
N ASP A 73 3.49 10.42 -12.98
CA ASP A 73 4.04 9.12 -13.32
C ASP A 73 3.18 7.99 -12.76
N ALA A 74 3.16 7.77 -11.45
CA ALA A 74 2.42 6.70 -10.80
C ALA A 74 1.10 7.15 -10.16
N ILE A 75 0.15 6.22 -10.03
CA ILE A 75 -1.10 6.50 -9.33
C ILE A 75 -0.87 6.73 -7.82
N LEU A 76 -0.09 5.84 -7.22
CA LEU A 76 0.37 5.91 -5.85
C LEU A 76 1.88 6.12 -5.87
N SER A 77 2.37 7.11 -5.12
CA SER A 77 3.79 7.41 -5.03
C SER A 77 4.23 7.34 -3.57
N LEU A 78 5.27 6.55 -3.32
CA LEU A 78 6.02 6.50 -2.08
C LEU A 78 7.36 7.19 -2.30
N ASP A 79 7.63 8.22 -1.52
CA ASP A 79 8.87 9.00 -1.54
C ASP A 79 9.40 9.11 -0.10
N GLY A 80 10.60 8.58 0.15
CA GLY A 80 11.25 8.67 1.47
C GLY A 80 10.56 7.90 2.60
N ALA A 81 9.59 7.02 2.30
CA ALA A 81 8.82 6.30 3.31
C ALA A 81 9.62 5.16 3.96
N THR A 82 9.44 4.94 5.27
CA THR A 82 10.06 3.81 6.00
C THR A 82 9.01 3.00 6.75
N GLY A 83 8.99 1.68 6.52
CA GLY A 83 8.15 0.76 7.30
C GLY A 83 6.67 0.88 7.00
N ILE A 84 6.27 0.84 5.72
CA ILE A 84 4.86 0.92 5.33
C ILE A 84 4.39 -0.39 4.69
N THR A 85 3.20 -0.86 5.09
CA THR A 85 2.52 -1.97 4.43
C THR A 85 1.29 -1.48 3.67
N ILE A 86 1.18 -1.83 2.40
CA ILE A 86 -0.02 -1.68 1.59
C ILE A 86 -0.69 -3.05 1.53
N GLU A 87 -1.78 -3.22 2.27
CA GLU A 87 -2.49 -4.48 2.47
C GLU A 87 -3.77 -4.52 1.63
N GLY A 88 -3.78 -5.39 0.63
CA GLY A 88 -4.89 -5.50 -0.31
C GLY A 88 -6.06 -6.36 0.17
N ASN A 89 -5.83 -7.32 1.06
CA ASN A 89 -6.88 -8.26 1.51
C ASN A 89 -7.68 -8.93 0.37
N GLY A 90 -7.05 -9.13 -0.79
CA GLY A 90 -7.68 -9.67 -2.00
C GLY A 90 -8.39 -8.62 -2.86
N ALA A 91 -8.13 -7.33 -2.66
CA ALA A 91 -8.64 -6.26 -3.49
C ALA A 91 -8.14 -6.37 -4.93
N GLU A 92 -8.99 -5.98 -5.87
CA GLU A 92 -8.64 -5.77 -7.26
C GLU A 92 -8.42 -4.28 -7.49
N ILE A 93 -7.32 -3.93 -8.14
CA ILE A 93 -7.08 -2.57 -8.63
C ILE A 93 -7.20 -2.62 -10.15
N ILE A 94 -8.15 -1.84 -10.69
CA ILE A 94 -8.35 -1.67 -12.12
C ILE A 94 -7.74 -0.33 -12.51
N GLY A 95 -6.56 -0.39 -13.13
CA GLY A 95 -5.80 0.79 -13.55
C GLY A 95 -6.06 1.19 -14.98
N ASN A 96 -5.57 2.37 -15.31
CA ASN A 96 -5.39 2.80 -16.68
C ASN A 96 -3.93 2.57 -17.11
N PRO A 97 -3.65 2.06 -18.33
CA PRO A 97 -2.29 1.65 -18.70
C PRO A 97 -1.30 2.82 -18.86
N TRP A 98 -1.79 4.06 -18.81
CA TRP A 98 -0.97 5.26 -18.92
C TRP A 98 -0.19 5.57 -17.64
N ASN A 99 -0.62 5.07 -16.48
CA ASN A 99 0.03 5.32 -15.20
C ASN A 99 0.39 3.98 -14.54
N PRO A 100 1.66 3.72 -14.16
CA PRO A 100 1.96 2.64 -13.22
C PRO A 100 1.17 2.77 -11.92
N PHE A 101 0.80 1.64 -11.31
CA PHE A 101 0.05 1.63 -10.06
C PHE A 101 0.80 2.26 -8.89
N LEU A 102 2.09 1.90 -8.75
CA LEU A 102 2.92 2.25 -7.60
C LEU A 102 4.33 2.67 -8.04
N GLY A 103 4.76 3.85 -7.62
CA GLY A 103 6.14 4.31 -7.66
C GLY A 103 6.76 4.25 -6.26
N ILE A 104 7.99 3.74 -6.15
CA ILE A 104 8.73 3.63 -4.88
C ILE A 104 10.11 4.27 -5.08
N VAL A 105 10.36 5.38 -4.40
CA VAL A 105 11.61 6.17 -4.50
C VAL A 105 12.16 6.42 -3.10
N ASP A 106 13.44 6.13 -2.90
CA ASP A 106 14.16 6.36 -1.63
C ASP A 106 13.45 5.82 -0.37
N CYS A 107 12.72 4.72 -0.52
CA CYS A 107 11.98 4.09 0.57
C CYS A 107 12.72 2.89 1.17
N LYS A 108 12.35 2.54 2.41
CA LYS A 108 12.85 1.38 3.14
C LYS A 108 11.71 0.58 3.77
N ASP A 109 11.84 -0.75 3.82
CA ASP A 109 10.87 -1.62 4.49
C ASP A 109 9.42 -1.43 3.99
N VAL A 110 9.24 -1.42 2.67
CA VAL A 110 7.93 -1.34 2.01
C VAL A 110 7.41 -2.72 1.69
N VAL A 111 6.16 -3.01 2.04
CA VAL A 111 5.47 -4.25 1.66
C VAL A 111 4.19 -3.90 0.92
N MET A 112 3.97 -4.49 -0.25
CA MET A 112 2.66 -4.50 -0.92
C MET A 112 2.25 -5.94 -1.17
N ARG A 113 1.06 -6.34 -0.71
CA ARG A 113 0.58 -7.73 -0.83
C ARG A 113 -0.94 -7.83 -0.90
N GLY A 114 -1.42 -8.97 -1.36
CA GLY A 114 -2.86 -9.30 -1.34
C GLY A 114 -3.68 -8.53 -2.37
N PHE A 115 -3.13 -8.27 -3.56
CA PHE A 115 -3.84 -7.59 -4.65
C PHE A 115 -3.97 -8.47 -5.88
N VAL A 116 -5.06 -8.25 -6.63
CA VAL A 116 -5.15 -8.51 -8.07
C VAL A 116 -4.93 -7.17 -8.77
N LEU A 117 -4.07 -7.14 -9.79
CA LEU A 117 -3.82 -5.95 -10.59
C LEU A 117 -4.31 -6.21 -12.01
N ASP A 118 -5.24 -5.38 -12.47
CA ASP A 118 -5.82 -5.46 -13.81
C ASP A 118 -5.88 -4.07 -14.46
N CYS A 119 -6.10 -4.01 -15.76
CA CYS A 119 -6.01 -2.80 -16.55
C CYS A 119 -7.17 -2.67 -17.54
N ASP A 120 -7.83 -1.52 -17.54
CA ASP A 120 -8.92 -1.19 -18.44
C ASP A 120 -8.72 0.23 -19.03
N PRO A 121 -8.43 0.37 -20.33
CA PRO A 121 -8.34 -0.70 -21.33
C PRO A 121 -7.11 -1.59 -21.14
N VAL A 122 -7.17 -2.81 -21.68
CA VAL A 122 -6.02 -3.72 -21.71
C VAL A 122 -4.83 -3.07 -22.41
N SER A 123 -3.62 -3.32 -21.90
CA SER A 123 -2.38 -2.70 -22.38
C SER A 123 -1.75 -3.40 -23.60
N PHE A 124 -2.44 -4.37 -24.18
CA PHE A 124 -1.95 -5.15 -25.32
C PHE A 124 -3.07 -5.43 -26.31
N THR A 125 -2.69 -5.89 -27.50
CA THR A 125 -3.61 -6.40 -28.52
C THR A 125 -3.27 -7.86 -28.78
N GLN A 126 -4.28 -8.66 -29.09
CA GLN A 126 -4.13 -10.07 -29.47
C GLN A 126 -4.92 -10.33 -30.75
N GLY A 127 -4.41 -11.20 -31.61
CA GLY A 127 -5.10 -11.64 -32.83
C GLY A 127 -4.60 -13.01 -33.28
N ASP A 128 -5.45 -13.73 -34.00
CA ASP A 128 -5.13 -15.05 -34.56
C ASP A 128 -4.53 -14.90 -35.96
N ILE A 129 -3.55 -15.74 -36.31
CA ILE A 129 -3.05 -15.87 -37.69
C ILE A 129 -3.98 -16.83 -38.42
N VAL A 130 -4.74 -16.31 -39.38
CA VAL A 130 -5.78 -17.07 -40.09
C VAL A 130 -5.34 -17.61 -41.46
N GLU A 131 -4.19 -17.17 -41.98
CA GLU A 131 -3.61 -17.62 -43.27
C GLU A 131 -2.08 -17.42 -43.26
N VAL A 132 -1.33 -18.24 -44.03
CA VAL A 132 0.14 -18.17 -44.22
C VAL A 132 0.48 -18.26 -45.71
#